data_AF-A0A7V5AM10-F1
#
_entry.id   AF-A0A7V5AM10-F1
#
_cell.length_a   1.000
_cell.length_b   1.000
_cell.length_c   1.000
_cell.angle_alpha   90.00
_cell.angle_beta   90.00
_cell.angle_gamma   90.00
#
_symmetry.space_group_name_H-M   'P 1'
#
loop_
_entity.id
_entity.type
_entity.pdbx_description
1 polymer ?
#
loop_
_entity_poly.entity_id
_entity_poly.type
_entity_poly.pdbx_seq_one_letter_code
_entity_poly.pdbx_strand_id
1 'polypeptide(L)'
;MKKTGAFILLVIFLFFIGPFLLYPLFHVTSVALFPGGQFSLGYFYHLFSHPTIGRSILNSLSIALITTALSALIALPLAFLFTRFRFPGKTLFGGLLLLPLIIPPFVGAIGMRQILARFGSLNLLLLKCGLLKAPIDWLGYARLWGIVLVEAL
;
A
#
# COMPACT_ATOMS: atom_id res chain seq x y z
N MET A 1 -27.88 10.45 24.06
CA MET A 1 -27.48 9.10 24.53
C MET A 1 -26.65 9.25 25.80
N LYS A 2 -27.08 8.67 26.93
CA LYS A 2 -26.34 8.79 28.20
C LYS A 2 -24.96 8.15 28.03
N LYS A 3 -23.87 8.86 28.33
CA LYS A 3 -22.46 8.43 28.14
C LYS A 3 -22.21 7.00 28.67
N THR A 4 -22.94 6.59 29.70
CA THR A 4 -22.93 5.24 30.29
C THR A 4 -23.34 4.14 29.30
N GLY A 5 -24.36 4.36 28.47
CA GLY A 5 -24.81 3.36 27.49
C GLY A 5 -23.78 3.14 26.37
N ALA A 6 -23.15 4.21 25.90
CA ALA A 6 -22.07 4.11 24.90
C ALA A 6 -20.85 3.37 25.47
N PHE A 7 -20.51 3.61 26.74
CA PHE A 7 -19.41 2.91 27.41
C PHE A 7 -19.69 1.40 27.55
N ILE A 8 -20.90 1.01 27.96
CA ILE A 8 -21.30 -0.41 28.06
C ILE A 8 -21.21 -1.09 26.69
N LEU A 9 -21.70 -0.45 25.63
CA LEU A 9 -21.60 -0.99 24.26
C LEU A 9 -20.14 -1.13 23.81
N LEU A 10 -19.28 -0.16 24.12
CA LEU A 10 -17.85 -0.25 23.82
C LEU A 10 -17.18 -1.43 24.54
N VAL A 11 -17.50 -1.62 25.83
CA VAL A 11 -16.95 -2.74 26.61
C VAL A 11 -17.39 -4.08 26.05
N ILE A 12 -18.68 -4.23 25.69
CA ILE A 12 -19.20 -5.45 25.06
C ILE A 12 -18.52 -5.69 23.70
N PHE A 13 -18.37 -4.64 22.90
CA PHE A 13 -17.70 -4.71 21.60
C PHE A 13 -16.24 -5.15 21.75
N LEU A 14 -15.48 -4.54 22.67
CA LEU A 14 -14.09 -4.89 22.93
C LEU A 14 -13.95 -6.30 23.53
N PHE A 15 -14.88 -6.73 24.38
CA PHE A 15 -14.88 -8.08 24.93
C PHE A 15 -15.12 -9.14 23.85
N PHE A 16 -15.96 -8.85 22.86
CA PHE A 16 -16.26 -9.78 21.77
C PHE A 16 -15.16 -9.79 20.69
N ILE A 17 -14.73 -8.61 20.23
CA ILE A 17 -13.76 -8.48 19.13
C ILE A 17 -12.30 -8.56 19.60
N GLY A 18 -12.02 -8.08 20.81
CA GLY A 18 -10.67 -8.04 21.37
C GLY A 18 -9.98 -9.41 21.34
N PRO A 19 -10.58 -10.47 21.90
CA PRO A 19 -10.00 -11.81 21.83
C PRO A 19 -9.80 -12.32 20.40
N PHE A 20 -10.72 -12.02 19.49
CA PHE A 20 -10.61 -12.44 18.07
C PHE A 20 -9.43 -11.77 17.36
N LEU A 21 -9.13 -10.51 17.69
CA LEU A 21 -7.97 -9.78 17.14
C LEU A 21 -6.66 -10.17 17.85
N LEU A 22 -6.69 -10.33 19.17
CA LEU A 22 -5.49 -10.54 19.98
C LEU A 22 -5.01 -11.99 19.97
N TYR A 23 -5.91 -12.98 19.88
CA TYR A 23 -5.56 -14.39 19.84
C TYR A 23 -4.59 -14.76 18.71
N PRO A 24 -4.82 -14.41 17.43
CA PRO A 24 -3.89 -14.75 16.35
C PRO A 24 -2.56 -14.02 16.49
N LEU A 25 -2.55 -12.77 16.96
CA LEU A 25 -1.31 -12.02 17.22
C LEU A 25 -0.48 -12.71 18.31
N PHE A 26 -1.13 -13.11 19.40
CA PHE A 26 -0.48 -13.85 20.48
C PHE A 26 0.02 -15.22 20.01
N HIS A 27 -0.78 -15.94 19.23
CA HIS A 27 -0.43 -17.26 18.70
C HIS A 27 0.75 -17.20 17.73
N VAL A 28 0.77 -16.25 16.79
CA VAL A 28 1.88 -16.08 15.86
C VAL A 28 3.17 -15.72 16.61
N THR A 29 3.08 -14.83 17.60
CA THR A 29 4.23 -14.42 18.41
C THR A 29 4.74 -15.57 19.29
N SER A 30 3.84 -16.37 19.87
CA SER A 30 4.23 -17.51 20.70
C SER A 30 4.88 -18.63 19.88
N VAL A 31 4.37 -18.93 18.68
CA VAL A 31 4.99 -19.88 17.75
C VAL A 31 6.36 -19.38 17.26
N ALA A 32 6.51 -18.07 17.06
CA ALA A 32 7.78 -17.48 16.65
C ALA A 32 8.86 -17.51 17.74
N LEU A 33 8.48 -17.34 19.02
CA LEU A 33 9.41 -17.34 20.16
C LEU A 33 9.62 -18.73 20.77
N PHE A 34 8.63 -19.62 20.67
CA PHE A 34 8.63 -20.95 21.28
C PHE A 34 8.38 -22.07 20.25
N PRO A 35 9.24 -22.23 19.22
CA PRO A 35 9.11 -23.34 18.29
C PRO A 35 9.16 -24.69 19.03
N GLY A 36 8.09 -25.48 18.93
CA GLY A 36 8.01 -26.78 19.61
C GLY A 36 8.04 -26.70 21.13
N GLY A 37 7.71 -25.54 21.73
CA GLY A 37 7.68 -25.33 23.18
C GLY A 37 9.02 -24.94 23.80
N GLN A 38 10.09 -24.77 23.01
CA GLN A 38 11.38 -24.28 23.50
C GLN A 38 11.61 -22.84 23.08
N PHE A 39 12.05 -21.99 24.00
CA PHE A 39 12.40 -20.61 23.68
C PHE A 39 13.58 -20.58 22.69
N SER A 40 13.38 -19.98 21.52
CA SER A 40 14.40 -19.87 20.49
C SER A 40 14.25 -18.58 19.70
N LEU A 41 15.36 -17.87 19.51
CA LEU A 41 15.46 -16.73 18.60
C LEU A 41 15.95 -17.14 17.21
N GLY A 42 15.97 -18.44 16.90
CA GLY A 42 16.46 -18.97 15.63
C GLY A 42 15.80 -18.33 14.41
N TYR A 43 14.47 -18.15 14.42
CA TYR A 43 13.76 -17.50 13.31
C TYR A 43 14.17 -16.04 13.11
N PHE A 44 14.39 -15.30 14.20
CA PHE A 44 14.89 -13.92 14.13
C PHE A 44 16.31 -13.87 13.57
N TYR A 45 17.18 -14.80 14.00
CA TYR A 45 18.52 -14.92 13.43
C TYR A 45 18.48 -15.27 11.94
N HIS A 46 17.61 -16.19 11.51
CA HIS A 46 17.40 -16.51 10.10
C HIS A 46 16.91 -15.30 9.29
N LEU A 47 16.09 -14.42 9.88
CA LEU A 47 15.59 -13.19 9.26
C LEU A 47 16.73 -12.26 8.82
N PHE A 48 17.75 -12.10 9.67
CA PHE A 48 18.91 -11.24 9.41
C PHE A 48 20.04 -11.96 8.67
N SER A 49 20.16 -13.27 8.85
CA SER A 49 21.23 -14.07 8.23
C SER A 49 20.94 -14.43 6.78
N HIS A 50 19.66 -14.49 6.37
CA HIS A 50 19.29 -14.73 4.98
C HIS A 50 19.28 -13.43 4.18
N PRO A 51 20.19 -13.26 3.20
CA PRO A 51 20.32 -12.01 2.44
C PRO A 51 19.04 -11.66 1.67
N THR A 52 18.25 -12.66 1.25
CA THR A 52 16.98 -12.45 0.54
C THR A 52 15.88 -11.87 1.43
N ILE A 53 15.80 -12.31 2.69
CA ILE A 53 14.76 -11.86 3.63
C ILE A 53 15.08 -10.43 4.07
N GLY A 54 16.33 -10.16 4.47
CA GLY A 54 16.78 -8.81 4.83
C GLY A 54 16.59 -7.79 3.70
N ARG A 55 16.93 -8.17 2.45
CA ARG A 55 16.69 -7.31 1.27
C ARG A 55 15.21 -7.05 1.03
N SER A 56 14.34 -8.05 1.24
CA SER A 56 12.89 -7.87 1.10
C SER A 56 12.34 -6.85 2.11
N ILE A 57 12.81 -6.89 3.36
CA ILE A 57 12.42 -5.91 4.40
C ILE A 57 12.82 -4.49 4.00
N LEU A 58 14.07 -4.30 3.58
CA LEU A 58 14.57 -2.99 3.15
C LEU A 58 13.84 -2.48 1.91
N ASN A 59 13.54 -3.37 0.95
CA ASN A 59 12.77 -3.01 -0.24
C ASN A 59 11.34 -2.58 0.12
N SER A 60 10.64 -3.33 0.98
CA SER A 60 9.30 -2.97 1.45
C SER A 60 9.29 -1.64 2.22
N LEU A 61 10.29 -1.42 3.09
CA LEU A 61 10.41 -0.15 3.81
C LEU A 61 10.69 1.02 2.87
N SER A 62 11.55 0.82 1.87
CA SER A 62 11.86 1.84 0.86
C SER A 62 10.62 2.20 0.04
N ILE A 63 9.87 1.20 -0.43
CA ILE A 63 8.61 1.41 -1.14
C ILE A 63 7.64 2.20 -0.25
N ALA A 64 7.41 1.75 0.99
CA ALA A 64 6.48 2.41 1.91
C ALA A 64 6.83 3.89 2.14
N LEU A 65 8.10 4.20 2.40
CA LEU A 65 8.56 5.57 2.65
C LEU A 65 8.43 6.46 1.41
N ILE A 66 8.89 5.98 0.25
CA ILE A 66 8.87 6.76 -0.99
C ILE A 66 7.43 6.98 -1.45
N THR A 67 6.60 5.91 -1.45
CA THR A 67 5.18 6.00 -1.77
C THR A 67 4.48 6.99 -0.85
N THR A 68 4.66 6.88 0.48
CA THR A 68 4.01 7.81 1.44
C THR A 68 4.41 9.26 1.20
N ALA A 69 5.70 9.52 0.94
CA ALA A 69 6.19 10.87 0.67
C ALA A 69 5.59 11.44 -0.63
N LEU A 70 5.57 10.65 -1.71
CA LEU A 70 4.98 11.07 -2.99
C LEU A 70 3.46 11.25 -2.90
N SER A 71 2.75 10.32 -2.26
CA SER A 71 1.32 10.45 -2.02
C SER A 71 1.00 11.70 -1.20
N ALA A 72 1.76 11.99 -0.14
CA ALA A 72 1.56 13.22 0.64
C ALA A 72 1.82 14.47 -0.20
N LEU A 73 2.88 14.46 -1.01
CA LEU A 73 3.25 15.57 -1.90
C LEU A 73 2.15 15.87 -2.93
N ILE A 74 1.44 14.86 -3.40
CA ILE A 74 0.34 14.99 -4.38
C ILE A 74 -0.98 15.30 -3.67
N ALA A 75 -1.34 14.52 -2.66
CA ALA A 75 -2.63 14.58 -1.98
C ALA A 75 -2.82 15.86 -1.18
N LEU A 76 -1.77 16.42 -0.55
CA LEU A 76 -1.90 17.66 0.24
C LEU A 76 -2.29 18.87 -0.61
N PRO A 77 -1.61 19.18 -1.74
CA PRO A 77 -2.06 20.23 -2.66
C PRO A 77 -3.46 20.00 -3.21
N LEU A 78 -3.79 18.76 -3.60
CA LEU A 78 -5.12 18.39 -4.09
C LEU A 78 -6.19 18.62 -3.01
N ALA A 79 -5.97 18.16 -1.78
CA ALA A 79 -6.88 18.38 -0.66
C ALA A 79 -7.04 19.88 -0.36
N PHE A 80 -5.96 20.66 -0.41
CA PHE A 80 -6.03 22.11 -0.26
C PHE A 80 -6.87 22.76 -1.36
N LEU A 81 -6.65 22.38 -2.63
CA LEU A 81 -7.42 22.89 -3.76
C LEU A 81 -8.91 22.58 -3.61
N PHE A 82 -9.24 21.33 -3.28
CA PHE A 82 -10.61 20.87 -3.12
C PHE A 82 -11.32 21.46 -1.90
N THR A 83 -10.60 21.81 -0.84
CA THR A 83 -11.23 22.42 0.35
C THR A 83 -11.37 23.93 0.21
N ARG A 84 -10.38 24.61 -0.37
CA ARG A 84 -10.34 26.08 -0.42
C ARG A 84 -10.96 26.70 -1.66
N PHE A 85 -10.95 26.01 -2.80
CA PHE A 85 -11.43 26.58 -4.06
C PHE A 85 -12.74 25.97 -4.54
N ARG A 86 -13.51 26.77 -5.27
CA ARG A 86 -14.67 26.35 -6.05
C ARG A 86 -14.31 26.50 -7.52
N PHE A 87 -14.27 25.40 -8.25
CA PHE A 87 -13.92 25.36 -9.67
C PHE A 87 -14.92 24.48 -10.43
N PRO A 88 -15.17 24.77 -11.73
CA PRO A 88 -16.06 23.95 -12.54
C PRO A 88 -15.50 22.53 -12.67
N GLY A 89 -16.37 21.51 -12.53
CA GLY A 89 -15.98 20.10 -12.59
C GLY A 89 -15.48 19.48 -11.27
N LYS A 90 -15.48 20.22 -10.15
CA LYS A 90 -15.06 19.73 -8.82
C LYS A 90 -15.71 18.39 -8.43
N THR A 91 -17.01 18.20 -8.69
CA THR A 91 -17.71 16.94 -8.40
C THR A 91 -17.20 15.79 -9.26
N LEU A 92 -16.93 16.02 -10.55
CA LEU A 92 -16.39 15.01 -11.46
C LEU A 92 -14.99 14.58 -11.03
N PHE A 93 -14.08 15.54 -10.81
CA PHE A 93 -12.73 15.23 -10.33
C PHE A 93 -12.74 14.57 -8.95
N GLY A 94 -13.65 14.98 -8.06
CA GLY A 94 -13.85 14.31 -6.77
C GLY A 94 -14.28 12.85 -6.94
N GLY A 95 -15.17 12.56 -7.88
CA GLY A 95 -15.54 11.18 -8.24
C GLY A 95 -14.38 10.38 -8.81
N LEU A 96 -13.57 10.98 -9.70
CA LEU A 96 -12.38 10.34 -10.26
C LEU A 96 -11.35 9.98 -9.19
N LEU A 97 -11.16 10.83 -8.18
CA LEU A 97 -10.27 10.55 -7.04
C LEU A 97 -10.75 9.36 -6.19
N LEU A 98 -12.06 9.10 -6.17
CA LEU A 98 -12.63 7.97 -5.43
C LEU A 98 -12.69 6.67 -6.24
N LEU A 99 -12.51 6.73 -7.57
CA LEU A 99 -12.56 5.54 -8.43
C LEU A 99 -11.62 4.41 -7.96
N PRO A 100 -10.35 4.66 -7.59
CA PRO A 100 -9.45 3.60 -7.15
C PRO A 100 -9.94 2.84 -5.91
N LEU A 101 -10.73 3.49 -5.05
CA LEU A 101 -11.30 2.88 -3.85
C LEU A 101 -12.48 1.94 -4.17
N ILE A 102 -13.16 2.17 -5.29
CA ILE A 102 -14.35 1.40 -5.71
C ILE A 102 -13.92 0.23 -6.62
N ILE A 103 -12.86 0.43 -7.41
CA ILE A 103 -12.35 -0.59 -8.34
C ILE A 103 -11.81 -1.77 -7.53
N PRO A 104 -12.24 -3.02 -7.82
CA PRO A 104 -11.66 -4.19 -7.18
C PRO A 104 -10.13 -4.25 -7.43
N PRO A 105 -9.33 -4.65 -6.42
CA PRO A 105 -7.87 -4.56 -6.50
C PRO A 105 -7.29 -5.34 -7.68
N PHE A 106 -7.90 -6.46 -8.07
CA PHE A 106 -7.47 -7.26 -9.21
C PHE A 106 -7.64 -6.54 -10.55
N VAL A 107 -8.72 -5.77 -10.71
CA VAL A 107 -8.99 -5.02 -11.95
C VAL A 107 -7.95 -3.91 -12.10
N GLY A 108 -7.66 -3.19 -11.02
CA GLY A 108 -6.59 -2.19 -10.98
C GLY A 108 -5.23 -2.79 -11.35
N ALA A 109 -4.87 -3.93 -10.77
CA ALA A 109 -3.61 -4.61 -11.05
C ALA A 109 -3.46 -5.02 -12.53
N ILE A 110 -4.52 -5.56 -13.15
CA ILE A 110 -4.50 -5.94 -14.57
C ILE A 110 -4.36 -4.70 -15.46
N GLY A 111 -5.12 -3.64 -15.18
CA GLY A 111 -5.04 -2.38 -15.92
C GLY A 111 -3.65 -1.76 -15.85
N MET A 112 -3.07 -1.66 -14.64
CA MET A 112 -1.73 -1.13 -14.44
C MET A 112 -0.66 -1.99 -15.13
N ARG A 113 -0.79 -3.32 -15.09
CA ARG A 113 0.11 -4.22 -15.83
C ARG A 113 0.07 -3.94 -17.33
N GLN A 114 -1.11 -3.67 -17.90
CA GLN A 114 -1.27 -3.37 -19.32
C GLN A 114 -0.65 -2.01 -19.70
N ILE A 115 -0.77 -1.01 -18.83
CA ILE A 115 -0.20 0.32 -19.03
C ILE A 115 1.33 0.30 -18.90
N LEU A 116 1.85 -0.37 -17.86
CA LEU A 116 3.27 -0.41 -17.49
C LEU A 116 4.05 -1.56 -18.14
N ALA A 117 3.41 -2.40 -18.93
CA ALA A 117 4.10 -3.42 -19.70
C ALA A 117 5.20 -2.81 -20.59
N ARG A 118 6.21 -3.61 -20.95
CA ARG A 118 7.32 -3.18 -21.82
C ARG A 118 6.83 -2.53 -23.13
N PHE A 119 5.74 -3.04 -23.70
CA PHE A 119 5.06 -2.44 -24.87
C PHE A 119 3.65 -1.92 -24.53
N GLY A 120 3.43 -1.53 -23.27
CA GLY A 120 2.20 -0.94 -22.79
C GLY A 120 2.00 0.49 -23.30
N SER A 121 0.80 1.02 -23.06
CA SER A 121 0.39 2.35 -23.54
C SER A 121 1.33 3.47 -23.08
N LEU A 122 1.86 3.39 -21.85
CA LEU A 122 2.79 4.41 -21.33
C LEU A 122 4.09 4.45 -22.14
N ASN A 123 4.75 3.32 -22.34
CA ASN A 123 5.99 3.25 -23.11
C ASN A 123 5.77 3.69 -24.56
N LEU A 124 4.67 3.29 -25.19
CA LEU A 124 4.34 3.68 -26.56
C LEU A 124 4.09 5.20 -26.68
N LEU A 125 3.42 5.81 -25.72
CA LEU A 125 3.25 7.27 -25.66
C LEU A 125 4.58 7.98 -25.49
N LEU A 126 5.42 7.54 -24.57
CA LEU A 126 6.73 8.15 -24.30
C LEU A 126 7.69 8.02 -25.49
N LEU A 127 7.66 6.88 -26.21
CA LEU A 127 8.41 6.69 -27.46
C LEU A 127 7.91 7.64 -28.56
N LYS A 128 6.59 7.77 -28.74
CA LYS A 128 5.99 8.69 -29.73
C LYS A 128 6.32 10.16 -29.44
N CYS A 129 6.34 10.55 -28.18
CA CYS A 129 6.72 11.90 -27.76
C CYS A 129 8.23 12.17 -27.87
N GLY A 130 9.04 11.17 -28.26
CA GLY A 130 10.50 11.30 -28.33
C GLY A 130 11.21 11.36 -26.97
N LEU A 131 10.49 11.13 -25.88
CA LEU A 131 11.03 11.15 -24.51
C LEU A 131 11.84 9.90 -24.18
N LEU A 132 11.58 8.79 -24.86
CA LEU A 132 12.34 7.55 -24.75
C LEU A 132 12.92 7.14 -26.10
N LYS A 133 14.12 6.55 -26.07
CA LYS A 133 14.75 5.91 -27.23
C LYS A 133 14.48 4.41 -27.30
N ALA A 134 14.16 3.80 -26.15
CA ALA A 134 13.85 2.38 -26.01
C ALA A 134 12.81 2.18 -24.89
N PRO A 135 11.97 1.15 -24.97
CA PRO A 135 10.96 0.86 -23.94
C PRO A 135 11.61 0.47 -22.61
N ILE A 136 11.07 1.02 -21.51
CA ILE A 136 11.51 0.70 -20.15
C ILE A 136 10.71 -0.50 -19.63
N ASP A 137 11.39 -1.46 -18.99
CA ASP A 137 10.72 -2.54 -18.27
C ASP A 137 10.42 -2.11 -16.83
N TRP A 138 9.25 -1.48 -16.64
CA TRP A 138 8.78 -0.96 -15.36
C TRP A 138 8.52 -2.04 -14.32
N LEU A 139 8.19 -3.27 -14.75
CA LEU A 139 7.82 -4.37 -13.86
C LEU A 139 8.98 -5.34 -13.59
N GLY A 140 9.97 -5.38 -14.49
CA GLY A 140 11.21 -6.14 -14.33
C GLY A 140 12.35 -5.31 -13.75
N TYR A 141 13.02 -4.52 -14.61
CA TYR A 141 14.24 -3.79 -14.26
C TYR A 141 13.99 -2.59 -13.32
N ALA A 142 12.97 -1.77 -13.60
CA ALA A 142 12.63 -0.59 -12.81
C ALA A 142 11.53 -0.87 -11.78
N ARG A 143 11.49 -2.09 -11.23
CA ARG A 143 10.39 -2.60 -10.40
C ARG A 143 10.03 -1.71 -9.21
N LEU A 144 11.01 -1.14 -8.52
CA LEU A 144 10.75 -0.23 -7.39
C LEU A 144 9.93 0.98 -7.85
N TRP A 145 10.38 1.67 -8.91
CA TRP A 145 9.70 2.85 -9.43
C TRP A 145 8.34 2.52 -10.02
N GLY A 146 8.22 1.38 -10.70
CA GLY A 146 6.94 0.88 -11.19
C GLY A 146 5.93 0.69 -10.05
N ILE A 147 6.34 0.05 -8.96
CA ILE A 147 5.47 -0.16 -7.78
C ILE A 147 5.12 1.16 -7.10
N VAL A 148 6.13 2.00 -6.84
CA VAL A 148 5.93 3.30 -6.17
C VAL A 148 4.96 4.18 -6.96
N LEU A 149 5.08 4.25 -8.28
CA LEU A 149 4.15 5.02 -9.11
C LEU A 149 2.73 4.47 -9.06
N VAL A 150 2.57 3.13 -9.04
CA VAL A 150 1.25 2.49 -8.97
C VAL A 150 0.59 2.70 -7.60
N GLU A 151 1.36 2.70 -6.53
CA GLU A 151 0.81 2.89 -5.19
C GLU A 151 0.59 4.36 -4.83
N ALA A 152 1.36 5.29 -5.44
CA ALA A 152 1.29 6.70 -5.11
C ALA A 152 0.22 7.49 -5.87
N LEU A 153 -0.21 7.02 -7.05
CA LEU A 153 -1.15 7.67 -7.98
C LEU A 153 -2.48 6.92 -8.09
#